data_AF-A0A524P2H6-F1
#
_entry.id   AF-A0A524P2H6-F1
#
_cell.length_a   1.000
_cell.length_b   1.000
_cell.length_c   1.000
_cell.angle_alpha   90.00
_cell.angle_beta   90.00
_cell.angle_gamma   90.00
#
_symmetry.space_group_name_H-M   'P 1'
#
loop_
_entity.id
_entity.type
_entity.pdbx_description
1 polymer ?
#
loop_
_entity_poly.entity_id
_entity_poly.type
_entity_poly.pdbx_seq_one_letter_code
_entity_poly.pdbx_strand_id
1 'polypeptide(L)'
;MRVKVGAFLGGAVFGIGLAIAGMTQPAKIIGFFDFFGAYDPSLAFVMGGAILVYAPVYRWAVRTWQRPIWAPAFSLPTRKDIDARLIVGSAIFGVG
;
A
#
# COMPACT_ATOMS: atom_id res chain seq x y z
N MET A 1 8.91 -4.56 23.83
CA MET A 1 8.29 -3.21 23.79
C MET A 1 8.61 -2.43 22.52
N ARG A 2 9.87 -2.40 22.05
CA ARG A 2 10.30 -1.68 20.83
C ARG A 2 9.45 -1.96 19.58
N VAL A 3 9.14 -3.23 19.29
CA VAL A 3 8.30 -3.62 18.14
C VAL A 3 6.90 -3.01 18.23
N LYS A 4 6.28 -3.00 19.43
CA LYS A 4 4.93 -2.45 19.64
C LYS A 4 4.90 -0.94 19.42
N VAL A 5 5.92 -0.23 19.90
CA VAL A 5 6.07 1.22 19.69
C VAL A 5 6.28 1.52 18.21
N GLY A 6 7.17 0.77 17.53
CA GLY A 6 7.38 0.91 16.09
C GLY A 6 6.11 0.67 15.27
N ALA A 7 5.35 -0.37 15.61
CA ALA A 7 4.07 -0.67 14.98
C ALA A 7 3.04 0.44 15.20
N PHE A 8 2.94 0.98 16.42
CA PHE A 8 2.04 2.10 16.72
C PHE A 8 2.41 3.35 15.94
N LEU A 9 3.69 3.73 15.92
CA LEU A 9 4.15 4.89 15.15
C LEU A 9 3.92 4.71 13.65
N GLY A 10 4.20 3.52 13.11
CA GLY A 10 3.92 3.19 11.71
C GLY A 10 2.42 3.29 11.39
N GLY A 11 1.56 2.75 12.26
CA GLY A 11 0.12 2.84 12.13
C GLY A 11 -0.41 4.28 12.22
N ALA A 12 0.14 5.09 13.13
CA ALA A 12 -0.21 6.50 13.26
C ALA A 12 0.18 7.30 12.00
N VAL A 13 1.41 7.12 11.49
CA VAL A 13 1.86 7.77 10.26
C VAL A 13 0.99 7.34 9.06
N PHE A 14 0.68 6.05 8.95
CA PHE A 14 -0.20 5.54 7.90
C PHE A 14 -1.61 6.13 7.99
N GLY A 15 -2.22 6.13 9.18
CA GLY A 15 -3.57 6.67 9.39
C GLY A 15 -3.67 8.17 9.14
N ILE A 16 -2.68 8.95 9.60
CA ILE A 16 -2.59 10.39 9.32
C ILE A 16 -2.45 10.63 7.82
N GLY A 17 -1.57 9.89 7.14
CA GLY A 17 -1.41 9.96 5.69
C GLY A 17 -2.70 9.64 4.95
N LEU A 18 -3.43 8.60 5.38
CA LEU A 18 -4.71 8.20 4.80
C LEU A 18 -5.77 9.29 4.94
N ALA A 19 -5.86 9.93 6.12
CA ALA A 19 -6.78 11.02 6.39
C ALA A 19 -6.46 12.27 5.54
N ILE A 20 -5.18 12.66 5.48
CA ILE A 20 -4.73 13.82 4.68
C ILE A 20 -4.98 13.57 3.18
N ALA A 21 -4.74 12.34 2.71
CA ALA A 21 -4.98 11.97 1.32
C ALA A 21 -6.48 11.85 0.95
N GLY A 22 -7.39 11.97 1.92
CA GLY A 22 -8.83 11.80 1.70
C GLY A 22 -9.26 10.36 1.35
N MET A 23 -8.37 9.39 1.54
CA MET A 23 -8.57 7.98 1.18
C MET A 23 -9.58 7.27 2.11
N THR A 24 -10.02 7.93 3.18
CA THR A 24 -11.12 7.48 4.02
C THR A 24 -12.49 7.78 3.42
N GLN A 25 -12.56 8.53 2.32
CA GLN A 25 -13.80 8.91 1.65
C GLN A 25 -14.01 8.04 0.40
N PRO A 26 -15.06 7.19 0.33
CA PRO A 26 -15.31 6.35 -0.85
C PRO A 26 -15.48 7.14 -2.14
N ALA A 27 -15.99 8.37 -2.05
CA ALA A 27 -16.17 9.27 -3.19
C ALA A 27 -14.86 9.56 -3.94
N LYS A 28 -13.70 9.61 -3.24
CA LYS A 28 -12.39 9.80 -3.87
C LYS A 28 -12.00 8.64 -4.78
N ILE A 29 -12.33 7.42 -4.36
CA ILE A 29 -12.04 6.19 -5.11
C ILE A 29 -12.98 6.07 -6.30
N ILE A 30 -14.28 6.31 -6.08
CA ILE A 30 -15.30 6.24 -7.14
C ILE A 30 -15.03 7.31 -8.21
N GLY A 31 -14.76 8.55 -7.80
CA GLY A 31 -14.47 9.65 -8.73
C GLY A 31 -13.25 9.40 -9.62
N PHE A 32 -12.26 8.63 -9.16
CA PHE A 32 -11.13 8.26 -10.01
C PHE A 32 -11.53 7.34 -11.18
N PHE A 33 -12.55 6.50 -11.02
CA PHE A 33 -13.03 5.62 -12.09
C PHE A 33 -14.17 6.24 -12.91
N ASP A 34 -14.70 7.40 -12.51
CA ASP A 34 -15.80 8.08 -13.19
C ASP A 34 -15.32 8.96 -14.36
N PHE A 35 -14.67 8.34 -15.35
CA PHE A 35 -14.07 9.04 -16.50
C PHE A 35 -15.09 9.81 -17.37
N PHE A 36 -16.37 9.44 -17.33
CA PHE A 36 -17.43 10.07 -18.12
C PHE A 36 -18.29 11.06 -17.31
N GLY A 37 -18.05 11.17 -15.99
CA GLY A 37 -18.79 12.03 -15.09
C GLY A 37 -17.85 12.97 -14.33
N ALA A 38 -17.89 12.91 -13.00
CA ALA A 38 -17.10 13.75 -12.12
C ALA A 38 -15.71 13.16 -11.87
N TYR A 39 -14.92 13.01 -12.93
CA TYR A 39 -13.58 12.43 -12.86
C TYR A 39 -12.67 13.21 -11.89
N ASP A 40 -12.12 12.52 -10.90
CA ASP A 40 -11.15 13.05 -9.93
C ASP A 40 -9.77 12.35 -10.09
N PRO A 41 -8.78 12.99 -10.74
CA PRO A 41 -7.45 12.39 -10.94
C PRO A 41 -6.58 12.37 -9.67
N SER A 42 -7.02 12.95 -8.55
CA SER A 42 -6.18 13.08 -7.35
C SER A 42 -5.69 11.72 -6.81
N LEU A 43 -6.48 10.65 -6.99
CA LEU A 43 -6.09 9.30 -6.61
C LEU A 43 -4.80 8.84 -7.31
N ALA A 44 -4.60 9.19 -8.59
CA ALA A 44 -3.39 8.85 -9.33
C ALA A 44 -2.14 9.48 -8.73
N PHE A 45 -2.22 10.70 -8.21
CA PHE A 45 -1.10 11.36 -7.56
C PHE A 45 -0.73 10.68 -6.24
N VAL A 46 -1.73 10.23 -5.47
CA VAL A 46 -1.49 9.49 -4.22
C VAL A 46 -0.87 8.13 -4.52
N MET A 47 -1.44 7.36 -5.45
CA MET A 47 -0.90 6.06 -5.86
C MET A 47 0.50 6.19 -6.44
N GLY A 48 0.70 7.14 -7.37
CA GLY A 48 1.98 7.40 -8.00
C GLY A 48 3.04 7.82 -6.98
N GLY A 49 2.72 8.75 -6.09
CA GLY A 49 3.60 9.17 -5.01
C GLY A 49 3.97 8.03 -4.07
N ALA A 50 2.99 7.20 -3.67
CA ALA A 50 3.24 6.02 -2.85
C ALA A 50 4.21 5.04 -3.53
N ILE A 51 4.01 4.73 -4.82
CA ILE A 51 4.88 3.84 -5.58
C ILE A 51 6.28 4.44 -5.72
N LEU A 52 6.38 5.72 -6.07
CA LEU A 52 7.66 6.42 -6.29
C LEU A 52 8.51 6.51 -5.02
N VAL A 53 7.88 6.58 -3.84
CA VAL A 53 8.61 6.55 -2.57
C VAL A 53 8.91 5.11 -2.14
N TYR A 54 7.91 4.22 -2.18
CA TYR A 54 8.06 2.85 -1.67
C TYR A 54 9.04 2.02 -2.48
N ALA A 55 8.93 2.02 -3.82
CA ALA A 55 9.71 1.14 -4.67
C ALA A 55 11.24 1.31 -4.52
N PRO A 56 11.83 2.53 -4.57
CA PRO A 56 13.26 2.70 -4.38
C PRO A 56 13.70 2.38 -2.94
N VAL A 57 12.92 2.78 -1.93
CA VAL A 57 13.24 2.54 -0.52
C VAL A 57 13.24 1.04 -0.22
N TYR A 58 12.21 0.32 -0.67
CA TYR A 58 12.13 -1.13 -0.55
C TYR A 58 13.30 -1.82 -1.25
N ARG A 59 13.57 -1.45 -2.51
CA ARG A 59 14.64 -2.04 -3.32
C ARG A 59 16.03 -1.77 -2.73
N TRP A 60 16.24 -0.61 -2.12
CA TRP A 60 17.47 -0.27 -1.41
C TRP A 60 17.59 -1.07 -0.10
N ALA A 61 16.55 -1.06 0.74
CA ALA A 61 16.56 -1.76 2.03
C ALA A 61 16.80 -3.26 1.87
N VAL A 62 16.11 -3.93 0.94
CA VAL A 62 16.27 -5.38 0.70
C VAL A 62 17.66 -5.73 0.15
N ARG A 63 18.33 -4.81 -0.55
CA ARG A 63 19.68 -5.05 -1.09
C ARG A 63 20.79 -4.75 -0.11
N THR A 64 20.63 -3.71 0.71
CA THR A 64 21.71 -3.17 1.53
C THR A 64 21.62 -3.64 2.98
N TRP A 65 20.41 -3.89 3.51
CA TRP A 65 20.25 -4.30 4.89
C TRP A 65 20.30 -5.82 5.02
N GLN A 66 21.05 -6.29 6.01
CA GLN A 66 21.13 -7.73 6.33
C GLN A 66 19.81 -8.26 6.91
N ARG A 67 19.08 -7.42 7.65
CA ARG A 67 17.77 -7.75 8.26
C ARG A 67 16.96 -6.48 8.54
N PRO A 68 15.63 -6.58 8.70
CA PRO A 68 14.81 -5.47 9.17
C PRO A 68 15.20 -5.03 10.59
N ILE A 69 14.85 -3.79 10.95
CA ILE A 69 15.19 -3.20 12.26
C ILE A 69 14.54 -3.96 13.43
N TRP A 70 13.31 -4.47 13.21
CA TRP A 70 12.48 -5.08 14.26
C TRP A 70 12.11 -6.55 14.00
N ALA A 71 12.74 -7.19 13.01
CA ALA A 71 12.50 -8.59 12.68
C ALA A 71 13.83 -9.33 12.40
N PRO A 72 13.89 -10.66 12.64
CA PRO A 72 15.12 -11.43 12.44
C PRO A 72 15.54 -11.54 10.97
N ALA A 73 14.58 -11.49 10.03
CA ALA A 73 14.81 -11.59 8.60
C ALA A 73 13.68 -10.91 7.80
N PHE A 74 13.94 -10.61 6.52
CA PHE A 74 12.90 -10.16 5.59
C PHE A 74 11.97 -11.33 5.22
N SER A 75 10.66 -11.10 5.23
CA SER A 75 9.66 -12.08 4.75
C SER A 75 9.26 -11.75 3.31
N LEU A 76 10.10 -12.16 2.36
CA LEU A 76 9.89 -11.86 0.94
C LEU A 76 8.99 -12.92 0.27
N PRO A 77 8.09 -12.54 -0.65
CA PRO A 77 7.31 -13.50 -1.42
C PRO A 77 8.22 -14.41 -2.25
N THR A 78 8.04 -15.72 -2.13
CA THR A 78 8.77 -16.73 -2.93
C THR A 78 7.97 -17.20 -4.14
N ARG A 79 6.64 -17.09 -4.09
CA ARG A 79 5.74 -17.43 -5.20
C ARG A 79 5.75 -16.34 -6.26
N LYS A 80 5.74 -16.78 -7.52
CA LYS A 80 5.72 -15.92 -8.72
C LYS A 80 4.60 -16.31 -9.68
N ASP A 81 3.83 -17.33 -9.34
CA ASP A 81 2.73 -17.84 -10.12
C ASP A 81 1.46 -17.02 -9.87
N ILE A 82 0.70 -16.81 -10.93
CA ILE A 82 -0.65 -16.23 -10.87
C ILE A 82 -1.61 -17.42 -10.98
N ASP A 83 -2.20 -17.81 -9.85
CA ASP A 83 -3.13 -18.95 -9.78
C ASP A 83 -4.60 -18.50 -9.75
N ALA A 84 -5.51 -19.46 -9.99
CA ALA A 84 -6.94 -19.17 -9.99
C ALA A 84 -7.44 -18.67 -8.62
N ARG A 85 -6.80 -19.08 -7.52
CA ARG A 85 -7.15 -18.62 -6.16
C ARG A 85 -6.85 -17.14 -5.99
N LEU A 86 -5.73 -16.66 -6.53
CA LEU A 86 -5.36 -15.24 -6.54
C LEU A 86 -6.32 -14.42 -7.40
N ILE A 87 -6.64 -14.88 -8.60
CA ILE A 87 -7.54 -14.16 -9.52
C ILE A 87 -8.95 -14.08 -8.92
N VAL A 88 -9.53 -15.23 -8.55
CA VAL A 88 -10.90 -15.29 -8.03
C VAL A 88 -10.99 -14.58 -6.68
N GLY A 89 -10.02 -14.78 -5.78
CA GLY A 89 -9.99 -14.13 -4.47
C GLY A 89 -9.87 -12.61 -4.56
N SER A 90 -9.02 -12.11 -5.46
CA SER A 90 -8.87 -10.66 -5.66
C SER A 90 -10.10 -10.02 -6.31
N ALA A 91 -10.75 -10.72 -7.25
CA ALA A 91 -12.01 -10.26 -7.84
C ALA A 91 -13.14 -10.19 -6.80
N ILE A 92 -13.33 -11.24 -5.98
CA ILE A 92 -14.34 -11.24 -4.92
C ILE A 92 -14.05 -10.14 -3.89
N PHE A 93 -12.79 -9.99 -3.48
CA PHE A 93 -12.40 -8.93 -2.54
C PHE A 93 -12.68 -7.53 -3.10
N GLY A 94 -12.38 -7.28 -4.37
CA GLY A 94 -12.60 -5.97 -4.99
C GLY A 94 -14.08 -5.59 -5.19
N VAL A 95 -14.99 -6.57 -5.19
CA VAL A 95 -16.44 -6.32 -5.22
C VAL A 95 -16.97 -5.85 -3.86
N GLY A 96 -16.32 -6.24 -2.77
CA GLY A 96 -16.72 -5.91 -1.39
C GLY A 96 -16.19 -4.56 -0.92
#